data_AF-M5BNQ6-F1
#
_entry.id   AF-M5BNQ6-F1
#
_cell.length_a   1.000
_cell.length_b   1.000
_cell.length_c   1.000
_cell.angle_alpha   90.00
_cell.angle_beta   90.00
_cell.angle_gamma   90.00
#
_symmetry.space_group_name_H-M   'P 1'
#
loop_
_entity.id
_entity.type
_entity.pdbx_description
1 polymer ?
#
loop_
_entity_poly.entity_id
_entity_poly.type
_entity_poly.pdbx_seq_one_letter_code
_entity_poly.pdbx_strand_id
1 'polypeptide(L)'
;MYSARKMLGGDWSEPFVFYSGFAEDQLRAGHELILERLADPAFESLYVCRKYANKKFLKASVYARDWAKANYQPESEPEMASA
;
A
#
# COMPACT_ATOMS: atom_id res chain seq x y z
N MET A 1 -2.64 -4.70 8.09
CA MET A 1 -3.48 -5.88 7.74
C MET A 1 -4.33 -5.60 6.51
N TYR A 2 -5.16 -4.54 6.52
CA TYR A 2 -5.98 -4.12 5.38
C TYR A 2 -5.20 -4.03 4.05
N SER A 3 -4.08 -3.30 3.99
CA SER A 3 -3.30 -3.17 2.74
C SER A 3 -2.84 -4.51 2.16
N ALA A 4 -2.36 -5.42 3.00
CA ALA A 4 -1.95 -6.74 2.56
C ALA A 4 -3.13 -7.57 2.02
N ARG A 5 -4.32 -7.45 2.64
CA ARG A 5 -5.54 -8.10 2.14
C ARG A 5 -5.94 -7.54 0.78
N LYS A 6 -6.02 -6.21 0.62
CA LYS A 6 -6.33 -5.59 -0.67
C LYS A 6 -5.35 -6.00 -1.76
N MET A 7 -4.05 -6.03 -1.45
CA MET A 7 -3.02 -6.47 -2.39
C MET A 7 -3.19 -7.94 -2.81
N LEU A 8 -3.70 -8.80 -1.93
CA LEU A 8 -3.92 -10.22 -2.18
C LEU A 8 -5.36 -10.55 -2.64
N GLY A 9 -6.17 -9.54 -2.95
CA GLY A 9 -7.55 -9.71 -3.40
C GLY A 9 -8.54 -10.16 -2.31
N GLY A 10 -8.23 -9.92 -1.04
CA GLY A 10 -9.10 -10.24 0.09
C GLY A 10 -9.98 -9.06 0.54
N ASP A 11 -11.22 -9.36 0.91
CA ASP A 11 -12.20 -8.36 1.38
C ASP A 11 -11.98 -7.92 2.83
N TRP A 12 -12.53 -6.76 3.21
CA TRP A 12 -12.62 -6.31 4.60
C TRP A 12 -14.01 -6.62 5.18
N SER A 13 -14.21 -7.88 5.57
CA SER A 13 -15.50 -8.40 6.02
C SER A 13 -15.87 -8.04 7.46
N GLU A 14 -17.12 -8.33 7.84
CA GLU A 14 -17.70 -8.04 9.16
C GLU A 14 -16.84 -8.51 10.36
N PRO A 15 -16.20 -9.70 10.36
CA PRO A 15 -15.29 -10.06 11.45
C PRO A 15 -14.12 -9.08 11.63
N PHE A 16 -13.57 -8.54 10.55
CA PHE A 16 -12.48 -7.55 10.66
C PHE A 16 -13.00 -6.24 11.25
N VAL A 17 -14.18 -5.79 10.85
CA VAL A 17 -14.83 -4.62 11.46
C VAL A 17 -15.08 -4.86 12.95
N PHE A 18 -15.65 -6.02 13.32
CA PHE A 18 -15.97 -6.36 14.71
C PHE A 18 -14.72 -6.37 15.61
N TYR A 19 -13.64 -7.03 15.19
CA TYR A 19 -12.43 -7.14 16.01
C TYR A 19 -11.53 -5.90 15.96
N SER A 20 -11.48 -5.16 14.84
CA SER A 20 -10.63 -3.98 14.73
C SER A 20 -11.31 -2.68 15.13
N GLY A 21 -12.65 -2.61 15.06
CA GLY A 21 -13.43 -1.40 15.24
C GLY A 21 -13.39 -0.43 14.05
N PHE A 22 -12.79 -0.82 12.91
CA PHE A 22 -12.66 0.04 11.73
C PHE A 22 -13.41 -0.53 10.52
N ALA A 23 -14.23 0.32 9.90
CA ALA A 23 -14.81 0.07 8.58
C ALA A 23 -13.77 0.35 7.47
N GLU A 24 -14.01 -0.19 6.27
CA GLU A 24 -13.06 -0.11 5.14
C GLU A 24 -12.78 1.33 4.70
N ASP A 25 -13.80 2.18 4.68
CA ASP A 25 -13.72 3.60 4.33
C ASP A 25 -12.75 4.36 5.24
N GLN A 26 -12.73 4.05 6.54
CA GLN A 26 -11.83 4.64 7.52
C GLN A 26 -10.36 4.24 7.30
N LEU A 27 -10.11 3.12 6.62
CA LEU A 27 -8.76 2.59 6.36
C LEU A 27 -8.20 3.02 5.01
N ARG A 28 -9.06 3.48 4.08
CA ARG A 28 -8.68 3.83 2.71
C ARG A 28 -7.60 4.91 2.65
N ALA A 29 -7.77 6.00 3.40
CA ALA A 29 -6.80 7.09 3.41
C ALA A 29 -5.41 6.61 3.89
N GLY A 30 -5.35 5.80 4.94
CA GLY A 30 -4.09 5.22 5.43
C GLY A 30 -3.48 4.21 4.44
N HIS A 31 -4.31 3.52 3.66
CA HIS A 31 -3.84 2.63 2.60
C HIS A 31 -3.14 3.39 1.48
N GLU A 32 -3.71 4.51 1.02
CA GLU A 32 -3.11 5.34 -0.03
C GLU A 32 -1.71 5.86 0.38
N LEU A 33 -1.56 6.33 1.62
CA LEU A 33 -0.25 6.77 2.14
C LEU A 33 0.78 5.63 2.15
N ILE A 34 0.37 4.39 2.39
CA ILE A 34 1.26 3.22 2.31
C ILE A 34 1.64 2.95 0.85
N LEU A 35 0.68 3.04 -0.08
CA LEU A 35 0.94 2.82 -1.50
C LEU A 35 1.90 3.86 -2.07
N GLU A 36 1.70 5.14 -1.75
CA GLU A 36 2.61 6.24 -2.11
C GLU A 36 4.05 5.90 -1.70
N ARG A 37 4.26 5.51 -0.44
CA ARG A 37 5.59 5.17 0.06
C ARG A 37 6.20 3.91 -0.54
N LEU A 38 5.38 2.93 -0.93
CA LEU A 38 5.88 1.73 -1.59
C LEU A 38 6.23 1.97 -3.07
N ALA A 39 5.47 2.85 -3.73
CA ALA A 39 5.68 3.24 -5.12
C ALA A 39 6.93 4.11 -5.29
N ASP A 40 7.29 4.91 -4.27
CA ASP A 40 8.51 5.72 -4.24
C ASP A 40 9.78 4.87 -4.55
N PRO A 41 10.57 5.25 -5.58
CA PRO A 41 11.85 4.62 -5.87
C PRO A 41 12.82 4.60 -4.68
N ALA A 42 12.81 5.64 -3.84
CA ALA A 42 13.68 5.75 -2.67
C ALA A 42 13.43 4.64 -1.64
N PHE A 43 12.22 4.05 -1.61
CA PHE A 43 11.87 2.96 -0.70
C PHE A 43 12.76 1.73 -0.87
N GLU A 44 13.27 1.48 -2.09
CA GLU A 44 14.15 0.35 -2.38
C GLU A 44 15.47 0.40 -1.59
N SER A 45 15.92 1.61 -1.29
CA SER A 45 17.13 1.86 -0.51
C SER A 45 16.94 1.65 1.00
N LEU A 46 15.70 1.42 1.46
CA LEU A 46 15.43 1.19 2.88
C LEU A 46 15.76 -0.26 3.28
N TYR A 47 16.30 -0.42 4.49
CA TYR A 47 16.65 -1.73 5.04
C TYR A 47 15.44 -2.69 5.07
N VAL A 48 14.26 -2.18 5.41
CA VAL A 48 13.02 -2.97 5.42
C VAL A 48 12.71 -3.57 4.05
N CYS A 49 12.90 -2.80 2.97
CA CYS A 49 12.67 -3.30 1.61
C CYS A 49 13.65 -4.43 1.29
N ARG A 50 14.95 -4.26 1.57
CA ARG A 50 15.96 -5.30 1.34
C ARG A 50 15.73 -6.56 2.20
N LYS A 51 15.38 -6.40 3.48
CA LYS A 51 15.13 -7.51 4.40
C LYS A 51 14.00 -8.40 3.87
N TYR A 52 12.87 -7.79 3.53
CA TYR A 52 11.66 -8.52 3.11
C TYR A 52 11.68 -8.92 1.62
N ALA A 53 12.74 -8.61 0.88
CA ALA A 53 12.95 -9.09 -0.49
C ALA A 53 13.53 -10.51 -0.53
N ASN A 54 14.03 -11.02 0.61
CA ASN A 54 14.57 -12.36 0.71
C ASN A 54 13.47 -13.44 0.54
N LYS A 55 13.80 -14.58 -0.09
CA LYS A 55 12.89 -15.73 -0.27
C LYS A 55 12.32 -16.27 1.05
N LYS A 56 13.05 -16.16 2.17
CA LYS A 56 12.54 -16.50 3.51
C LYS A 56 11.27 -15.72 3.89
N PHE A 57 11.12 -14.51 3.37
CA PHE A 57 9.95 -13.66 3.55
C PHE A 57 9.07 -13.64 2.30
N LEU A 58 9.15 -14.68 1.46
CA LEU A 58 8.34 -14.82 0.24
C LEU A 58 8.47 -13.64 -0.73
N LYS A 59 9.59 -12.91 -0.67
CA LYS A 59 9.79 -11.65 -1.42
C LYS A 59 8.66 -10.63 -1.19
N ALA A 60 8.08 -10.58 0.01
CA ALA A 60 6.92 -9.76 0.33
C ALA A 60 7.08 -8.28 -0.01
N SER A 61 8.27 -7.68 0.20
CA SER A 61 8.48 -6.27 -0.18
C SER A 61 8.51 -6.07 -1.69
N VAL A 62 9.03 -7.03 -2.46
CA VAL A 62 9.02 -6.97 -3.93
C VAL A 62 7.58 -7.00 -4.41
N TYR A 63 6.79 -7.97 -3.95
CA TYR A 63 5.38 -8.08 -4.26
C TYR A 63 4.59 -6.80 -3.94
N ALA A 64 4.73 -6.29 -2.72
CA ALA A 64 4.00 -5.11 -2.27
C ALA A 64 4.34 -3.85 -3.09
N ARG A 65 5.61 -3.69 -3.50
CA ARG A 65 6.04 -2.57 -4.34
C ARG A 65 5.54 -2.69 -5.77
N ASP A 66 5.63 -3.89 -6.36
CA ASP A 66 5.14 -4.11 -7.72
C ASP A 66 3.63 -3.87 -7.79
N TRP A 67 2.90 -4.33 -6.78
CA TRP A 67 1.46 -4.06 -6.65
C TRP A 67 1.20 -2.55 -6.49
N ALA A 68 1.94 -1.86 -5.61
CA ALA A 68 1.78 -0.43 -5.40
C ALA A 68 2.05 0.36 -6.69
N LYS A 69 3.13 0.08 -7.42
CA LYS A 69 3.44 0.76 -8.69
C LYS A 69 2.35 0.58 -9.76
N ALA A 70 1.65 -0.54 -9.75
CA ALA A 70 0.59 -0.84 -10.72
C ALA A 70 -0.78 -0.22 -10.35
N ASN A 71 -1.02 0.04 -9.06
CA ASN A 71 -2.34 0.44 -8.55
C ASN A 71 -2.36 1.84 -7.93
N TYR A 72 -1.20 2.38 -7.56
CA TYR A 72 -1.09 3.74 -7.04
C TYR A 72 -1.08 4.74 -8.19
N GLN A 73 -2.09 5.60 -8.21
CA GLN A 73 -2.15 6.75 -9.11
C GLN A 73 -1.88 7.99 -8.25
N PRO A 74 -0.74 8.68 -8.44
CA PRO A 74 -0.54 9.95 -7.76
C PRO A 74 -1.68 10.87 -8.18
N GLU A 75 -2.33 11.51 -7.22
CA GLU A 75 -3.33 12.53 -7.51
C GLU A 75 -2.62 13.59 -8.36
N SER A 76 -3.01 13.71 -9.63
CA SER A 76 -2.47 14.73 -10.52
C SER A 76 -2.82 16.07 -9.91
N GLU A 77 -1.83 16.80 -9.40
CA GLU A 77 -2.04 18.19 -9.00
C GLU A 77 -2.78 18.91 -10.15
N PRO A 78 -3.91 19.57 -9.88
CA PRO A 78 -4.53 20.39 -10.89
C PRO A 78 -3.49 21.43 -11.28
N GLU A 79 -3.13 21.43 -12.56
CA GLU A 79 -2.24 22.39 -13.21
C GLU A 79 -2.69 23.79 -12.78
N MET A 80 -2.01 24.34 -11.76
CA MET A 80 -2.31 25.67 -11.25
C MET A 80 -2.00 26.62 -12.38
N ALA A 81 -3.09 27.06 -13.02
CA ALA A 81 -3.13 27.94 -14.16
C ALA A 81 -2.05 29.01 -14.05
N SER A 82 -1.17 29.02 -15.05
CA SER A 82 -0.29 30.14 -15.35
C SER A 82 -1.16 31.40 -15.47
N ALA A 83 -1.07 32.28 -14.48
CA ALA A 83 -1.65 33.62 -14.46
C ALA A 83 -0.54 34.67 -14.48
#